data_AF-A0AAP8HUE5-F1
#
_entry.id   AF-A0AAP8HUE5-F1
#
_cell.length_a   1.000
_cell.length_b   1.000
_cell.length_c   1.000
_cell.angle_alpha   90.00
_cell.angle_beta   90.00
_cell.angle_gamma   90.00
#
_symmetry.space_group_name_H-M   'P 1'
#
loop_
_entity.id
_entity.type
_entity.pdbx_description
1 polymer ?
#
loop_
_entity_poly.entity_id
_entity_poly.type
_entity_poly.pdbx_seq_one_letter_code
_entity_poly.pdbx_strand_id
1 'polypeptide(L)'
;ASETSRLWNRVRETEGLSYNVRSSLSVSSFEPSASWTMYAIYAPQNRERLEKAIGEELARVLKDGFSDKEISDGITALLNYRNLARAQDDVLAGTWLDYLQRGRTFEWSAEMDKKITA
;
A
#
# COMPACT_ATOMS: atom_id res chain seq x y z
N ALA A 1 8.10 2.44 -0.72
CA ALA A 1 7.01 3.43 -0.94
C ALA A 1 6.93 3.66 -2.43
N SER A 2 5.73 3.67 -3.02
CA SER A 2 5.59 4.01 -4.44
C SER A 2 5.55 5.53 -4.59
N GLU A 3 6.47 6.08 -5.37
CA GLU A 3 6.51 7.53 -5.68
C GLU A 3 5.37 7.96 -6.60
N THR A 4 4.55 7.03 -7.10
CA THR A 4 3.40 7.30 -8.00
C THR A 4 2.04 7.29 -7.30
N SER A 5 2.01 7.23 -5.95
CA SER A 5 0.74 7.21 -5.20
C SER A 5 -0.01 8.55 -5.32
N ARG A 6 -1.35 8.52 -5.51
CA ARG A 6 -2.20 9.73 -5.48
C ARG A 6 -1.96 10.60 -4.25
N LEU A 7 -1.78 10.00 -3.08
CA LEU A 7 -1.51 10.74 -1.83
C LEU A 7 -0.15 11.45 -1.88
N TRP A 8 0.88 10.78 -2.40
CA TRP A 8 2.21 11.38 -2.59
C TRP A 8 2.16 12.54 -3.59
N ASN A 9 1.60 12.31 -4.76
CA ASN A 9 1.50 13.33 -5.83
C ASN A 9 0.70 14.55 -5.37
N ARG A 10 -0.43 14.32 -4.68
CA ARG A 10 -1.28 15.42 -4.22
C ARG A 10 -0.62 16.21 -3.09
N VAL A 11 -0.22 15.53 -2.02
CA VAL A 11 0.22 16.19 -0.79
C VAL A 11 1.63 16.75 -0.91
N ARG A 12 2.53 16.03 -1.59
CA ARG A 12 3.94 16.43 -1.70
C ARG A 12 4.22 17.17 -3.00
N GLU A 13 3.93 16.59 -4.17
CA GLU A 13 4.33 17.20 -5.44
C GLU A 13 3.50 18.41 -5.81
N THR A 14 2.18 18.36 -5.60
CA THR A 14 1.27 19.44 -5.99
C THR A 14 1.21 20.54 -4.93
N GLU A 15 1.01 20.16 -3.66
CA GLU A 15 0.72 21.15 -2.61
C GLU A 15 1.89 21.43 -1.67
N GLY A 16 2.97 20.64 -1.69
CA GLY A 16 4.16 20.85 -0.85
C GLY A 16 3.87 20.80 0.66
N LEU A 17 2.82 20.10 1.09
CA LEU A 17 2.31 20.15 2.47
C LEU A 17 3.01 19.19 3.41
N SER A 18 3.56 18.09 2.89
CA SER A 18 4.17 17.03 3.67
C SER A 18 5.50 16.56 3.10
N TYR A 19 6.44 16.29 4.00
CA TYR A 19 7.74 15.71 3.66
C TYR A 19 7.70 14.18 3.54
N ASN A 20 6.68 13.53 4.10
CA ASN A 20 6.50 12.08 4.02
C ASN A 20 5.01 11.78 4.19
N VAL A 21 4.38 11.19 3.18
CA VAL A 21 3.01 10.68 3.26
C VAL A 21 3.00 9.23 2.79
N ARG A 22 2.29 8.36 3.52
CA ARG A 22 2.16 6.94 3.19
C ARG A 22 0.82 6.40 3.67
N SER A 23 0.36 5.34 3.02
CA SER A 23 -0.76 4.53 3.51
C SER A 23 -0.35 3.07 3.57
N SER A 24 -0.92 2.33 4.52
CA SER A 24 -0.67 0.91 4.72
C SER A 24 -1.96 0.19 5.12
N LEU A 25 -2.22 -0.94 4.48
CA LEU A 25 -3.32 -1.84 4.82
C LEU A 25 -2.76 -3.09 5.50
N SER A 26 -3.32 -3.46 6.64
CA SER A 26 -3.05 -4.72 7.34
C SER A 26 -4.35 -5.50 7.47
N VAL A 27 -4.34 -6.76 7.04
CA VAL A 27 -5.52 -7.64 7.07
C VAL A 27 -5.20 -8.84 7.94
N SER A 28 -6.06 -9.12 8.93
CA SER A 28 -5.88 -10.25 9.81
C SER A 28 -6.07 -11.57 9.06
N SER A 29 -5.26 -12.57 9.40
CA SER A 29 -5.43 -13.94 8.91
C SER A 29 -6.21 -14.83 9.86
N PHE A 30 -6.59 -14.31 11.04
CA PHE A 30 -7.26 -15.06 12.09
C PHE A 30 -8.65 -14.50 12.41
N GLU A 31 -8.83 -13.20 12.21
CA GLU A 31 -10.05 -12.47 12.56
C GLU A 31 -10.61 -11.75 11.32
N PRO A 32 -11.94 -11.52 11.25
CA PRO A 32 -12.57 -10.75 10.18
C PRO A 32 -12.36 -9.24 10.38
N SER A 33 -11.10 -8.82 10.49
CA SER A 33 -10.71 -7.43 10.75
C SER A 33 -9.53 -7.00 9.89
N ALA A 34 -9.51 -5.71 9.58
CA ALA A 34 -8.43 -5.05 8.88
C ALA A 34 -8.24 -3.65 9.44
N SER A 35 -7.01 -3.15 9.39
CA SER A 35 -6.68 -1.76 9.68
C SER A 35 -6.06 -1.11 8.46
N TRP A 36 -6.54 0.09 8.15
CA TRP A 36 -5.94 0.94 7.15
C TRP A 36 -5.46 2.21 7.82
N THR A 37 -4.19 2.54 7.63
CA THR A 37 -3.55 3.67 8.29
C THR A 37 -2.93 4.57 7.25
N MET A 38 -3.18 5.87 7.38
CA MET A 38 -2.48 6.91 6.66
C MET A 38 -1.57 7.66 7.64
N TYR A 39 -0.36 7.95 7.21
CA TYR A 39 0.63 8.65 8.00
C TYR A 39 1.20 9.80 7.17
N ALA A 40 1.35 10.97 7.78
CA ALA A 40 1.93 12.14 7.14
C ALA A 40 2.80 12.95 8.12
N ILE A 41 3.92 13.49 7.64
CA ILE A 41 4.77 14.44 8.38
C ILE A 41 4.61 15.83 7.77
N TYR A 42 4.11 16.79 8.53
CA TYR A 42 3.77 18.12 8.03
C TYR A 42 4.10 19.22 9.06
N ALA A 43 4.25 20.46 8.59
CA ALA A 43 4.38 21.62 9.46
C ALA A 43 3.01 21.96 10.08
N PRO A 44 2.90 22.29 11.38
CA PRO A 44 1.61 22.42 12.07
C PRO A 44 0.59 23.34 11.38
N GLN A 45 1.06 24.43 10.77
CA GLN A 45 0.22 25.38 10.01
C GLN A 45 -0.45 24.78 8.76
N ASN A 46 0.06 23.66 8.25
CA ASN A 46 -0.48 22.98 7.07
C ASN A 46 -1.52 21.92 7.43
N ARG A 47 -1.82 21.70 8.72
CA ARG A 47 -2.71 20.62 9.19
C ARG A 47 -4.05 20.59 8.45
N GLU A 48 -4.77 21.71 8.47
CA GLU A 48 -6.12 21.79 7.91
C GLU A 48 -6.10 21.57 6.39
N ARG A 49 -5.10 22.13 5.71
CA ARG A 49 -4.89 21.95 4.27
C ARG A 49 -4.59 20.49 3.93
N LEU A 50 -3.77 19.82 4.75
CA LEU A 50 -3.45 18.40 4.58
C LEU A 50 -4.69 17.51 4.77
N GLU A 51 -5.44 17.72 5.85
CA GLU A 51 -6.67 16.97 6.13
C GLU A 51 -7.67 17.14 4.99
N LYS A 52 -7.82 18.36 4.47
CA LYS A 52 -8.66 18.65 3.30
C LYS A 52 -8.17 17.94 2.04
N ALA A 53 -6.87 18.04 1.71
CA ALA A 53 -6.31 17.42 0.52
C ALA A 53 -6.48 15.90 0.53
N ILE A 54 -6.22 15.26 1.69
CA ILE A 54 -6.46 13.81 1.86
C ILE A 54 -7.95 13.51 1.68
N GLY A 55 -8.84 14.24 2.36
CA GLY A 55 -10.29 14.02 2.26
C GLY A 55 -10.82 14.13 0.83
N GLU A 56 -10.35 15.12 0.07
CA GLU A 56 -10.71 15.30 -1.34
C GLU A 56 -10.22 14.15 -2.23
N GLU A 57 -9.00 13.65 -2.03
CA GLU A 57 -8.50 12.50 -2.78
C GLU A 57 -9.28 11.23 -2.47
N LEU A 58 -9.65 11.02 -1.20
CA LEU A 58 -10.50 9.88 -0.84
C LEU A 58 -11.87 9.97 -1.49
N ALA A 59 -12.49 11.16 -1.48
CA ALA A 59 -13.77 11.38 -2.14
C ALA A 59 -13.67 11.12 -3.65
N ARG A 60 -12.59 11.55 -4.31
CA ARG A 60 -12.32 11.25 -5.72
C ARG A 60 -12.18 9.76 -5.98
N VAL A 61 -11.38 9.05 -5.18
CA VAL A 61 -11.22 7.58 -5.32
C VAL A 61 -12.54 6.85 -5.12
N LEU A 62 -13.36 7.26 -4.16
CA LEU A 62 -14.67 6.64 -3.91
C LEU A 62 -15.68 6.90 -5.05
N LYS A 63 -15.59 8.06 -5.70
CA LYS A 63 -16.50 8.45 -6.77
C LYS A 63 -16.08 7.87 -8.13
N ASP A 64 -14.82 8.07 -8.47
CA ASP A 64 -14.30 7.86 -9.83
C ASP A 64 -13.44 6.58 -9.94
N GLY A 65 -13.08 5.97 -8.81
CA GLY A 65 -12.24 4.79 -8.77
C GLY A 65 -10.77 5.05 -9.13
N PHE A 66 -10.05 3.95 -9.36
CA PHE A 66 -8.72 3.97 -9.96
C PHE A 66 -8.83 3.69 -11.46
N SER A 67 -8.00 4.37 -12.25
CA SER A 67 -7.92 4.08 -13.69
C SER A 67 -7.23 2.74 -13.96
N ASP A 68 -7.50 2.15 -15.12
CA ASP A 68 -6.85 0.90 -15.55
C ASP A 68 -5.32 1.00 -15.56
N LYS A 69 -4.80 2.18 -15.95
CA LYS A 69 -3.36 2.45 -15.92
C LYS A 69 -2.81 2.40 -14.49
N GLU A 70 -3.48 3.04 -13.52
CA GLU A 70 -3.05 3.02 -12.12
C GLU A 70 -3.09 1.61 -11.54
N ILE A 71 -4.11 0.83 -11.90
CA ILE A 71 -4.23 -0.56 -11.48
C ILE A 71 -3.08 -1.39 -12.08
N SER A 72 -2.83 -1.27 -13.39
CA SER A 72 -1.75 -1.98 -14.08
C SER A 72 -0.35 -1.64 -13.53
N ASP A 73 -0.08 -0.35 -13.32
CA ASP A 73 1.18 0.12 -12.73
C ASP A 73 1.32 -0.41 -11.28
N GLY A 74 0.22 -0.42 -10.52
CA GLY A 74 0.17 -0.94 -9.15
C GLY A 74 0.41 -2.45 -9.06
N ILE A 75 -0.19 -3.25 -9.95
CA ILE A 75 0.03 -4.70 -10.07
C ILE A 75 1.51 -4.97 -10.35
N THR A 76 2.09 -4.26 -11.32
CA THR A 76 3.49 -4.42 -11.70
C THR A 76 4.42 -4.10 -10.52
N ALA A 77 4.19 -2.97 -9.84
CA ALA A 77 4.97 -2.58 -8.68
C ALA A 77 4.85 -3.60 -7.53
N LEU A 78 3.63 -4.08 -7.23
CA LEU A 78 3.39 -5.05 -6.17
C LEU A 78 4.09 -6.39 -6.44
N LEU A 79 4.02 -6.90 -7.67
CA LEU A 79 4.70 -8.14 -8.04
C LEU A 79 6.23 -7.99 -7.95
N ASN A 80 6.78 -6.84 -8.36
CA ASN A 80 8.21 -6.55 -8.20
C ASN A 80 8.63 -6.51 -6.72
N TYR A 81 7.85 -5.86 -5.85
CA TYR A 81 8.13 -5.86 -4.41
C TYR A 81 8.10 -7.27 -3.82
N ARG A 82 7.12 -8.08 -4.23
CA ARG A 82 6.99 -9.48 -3.77
C ARG A 82 8.15 -10.34 -4.27
N ASN A 83 8.64 -10.09 -5.49
CA ASN A 83 9.81 -10.78 -6.02
C ASN A 83 11.08 -10.41 -5.25
N LEU A 84 11.32 -9.12 -5.02
CA LEU A 84 12.47 -8.63 -4.25
C LEU A 84 12.46 -9.16 -2.81
N ALA A 85 11.30 -9.18 -2.16
CA ALA A 85 11.13 -9.71 -0.81
C ALA A 85 11.55 -11.19 -0.70
N ARG A 86 11.31 -11.99 -1.74
CA ARG A 86 11.73 -13.40 -1.76
C ARG A 86 13.22 -13.61 -2.05
N ALA A 87 13.90 -12.60 -2.57
CA ALA A 87 15.35 -12.64 -2.80
C ALA A 87 16.17 -12.25 -1.55
N GLN A 88 15.50 -11.83 -0.47
CA GLN A 88 16.12 -11.43 0.80
C GLN A 88 15.95 -12.55 1.83
N ASP A 89 17.05 -13.17 2.26
CA ASP A 89 17.03 -14.36 3.13
C ASP A 89 16.30 -14.12 4.46
N ASP A 90 16.48 -12.95 5.06
CA ASP A 90 15.83 -12.54 6.31
C ASP A 90 14.30 -12.42 6.13
N VAL A 91 13.87 -11.80 5.04
CA VAL A 91 12.44 -11.67 4.69
C VAL A 91 11.84 -13.03 4.37
N LEU A 92 12.57 -13.89 3.65
CA LEU A 92 12.12 -15.23 3.31
C LEU A 92 11.95 -16.10 4.57
N ALA A 93 12.92 -16.08 5.47
CA ALA A 93 12.87 -16.80 6.74
C ALA A 93 11.71 -16.32 7.63
N GLY A 94 11.53 -15.00 7.76
CA GLY A 94 10.40 -14.43 8.52
C GLY A 94 9.05 -14.81 7.92
N THR A 95 8.93 -14.77 6.59
CA THR A 95 7.70 -15.18 5.89
C THR A 95 7.41 -16.66 6.10
N TRP A 96 8.43 -17.51 6.11
CA TRP A 96 8.26 -18.95 6.38
C TRP A 96 7.69 -19.18 7.78
N LEU A 97 8.23 -18.53 8.81
CA LEU A 97 7.73 -18.65 10.18
C LEU A 97 6.26 -18.22 10.29
N ASP A 98 5.90 -17.11 9.65
CA ASP A 98 4.53 -16.62 9.57
C ASP A 98 3.58 -17.61 8.87
N TYR A 99 4.05 -18.28 7.82
CA TYR A 99 3.29 -19.29 7.11
C TYR A 99 3.08 -20.54 7.95
N LEU A 100 4.12 -21.03 8.63
CA LEU A 100 4.00 -22.16 9.56
C LEU A 100 2.96 -21.88 10.64
N GLN A 101 2.98 -20.68 11.25
CA GLN A 101 2.00 -20.29 12.27
C GLN A 101 0.56 -20.29 11.74
N ARG A 102 0.37 -19.96 10.45
CA ARG A 102 -0.94 -19.85 9.80
C ARG A 102 -1.36 -21.15 9.08
N GLY A 103 -0.57 -22.22 9.14
CA GLY A 103 -0.82 -23.46 8.39
C GLY A 103 -0.74 -23.26 6.87
N ARG A 104 0.11 -22.34 6.41
CA ARG A 104 0.33 -22.02 5.00
C ARG A 104 1.68 -22.53 4.52
N THR A 105 1.80 -22.58 3.21
CA THR A 105 3.04 -22.89 2.50
C THR A 105 3.28 -21.82 1.42
N PHE A 106 4.44 -21.85 0.75
CA PHE A 106 4.74 -20.86 -0.30
C PHE A 106 3.82 -20.97 -1.53
N GLU A 107 3.13 -22.10 -1.71
CA GLU A 107 2.03 -22.25 -2.67
C GLU A 107 0.96 -21.18 -2.46
N TRP A 108 0.65 -20.79 -1.22
CA TRP A 108 -0.29 -19.70 -0.95
C TRP A 108 0.18 -18.37 -1.55
N SER A 109 1.49 -18.10 -1.49
CA SER A 109 2.10 -16.90 -2.08
C SER A 109 2.06 -16.95 -3.61
N ALA A 110 2.32 -18.12 -4.21
CA ALA A 110 2.24 -18.32 -5.64
C ALA A 110 0.80 -18.16 -6.17
N GLU A 111 -0.19 -18.69 -5.46
CA GLU A 111 -1.60 -18.50 -5.80
C GLU A 111 -2.05 -17.04 -5.68
N MET A 112 -1.51 -16.29 -4.71
CA MET A 112 -1.73 -14.85 -4.61
C MET A 112 -1.16 -14.10 -5.83
N ASP A 113 0.07 -14.44 -6.26
CA ASP A 113 0.69 -13.81 -7.45
C ASP A 113 -0.16 -14.04 -8.71
N LYS A 114 -0.70 -15.26 -8.88
CA LYS A 114 -1.63 -15.58 -9.98
C LYS A 114 -2.89 -14.73 -9.91
N LYS A 115 -3.51 -14.61 -8.74
CA LYS A 115 -4.74 -13.80 -8.54
C LYS A 115 -4.52 -12.30 -8.75
N ILE A 116 -3.33 -11.80 -8.47
CA ILE A 116 -2.97 -10.38 -8.70
C ILE A 116 -2.76 -10.11 -10.20
N THR A 117 -2.32 -11.11 -10.96
CA THR A 117 -1.99 -10.97 -12.38
C THR A 117 -3.19 -11.24 -13.30
N ALA A 118 -4.20 -11.98 -12.80
CA ALA A 118 -5.43 -12.33 -13.51
C ALA A 118 -6.39 -11.14 -13.63
#